data_AF-A0A2N1DI10-F1
#
_entry.id   AF-A0A2N1DI10-F1
#
_cell.length_a   1.000
_cell.length_b   1.000
_cell.length_c   1.000
_cell.angle_alpha   90.00
_cell.angle_beta   90.00
_cell.angle_gamma   90.00
#
_symmetry.space_group_name_H-M   'P 1'
#
loop_
_entity.id
_entity.type
_entity.pdbx_description
1 polymer ?
#
loop_
_entity_poly.entity_id
_entity_poly.type
_entity_poly.pdbx_seq_one_letter_code
_entity_poly.pdbx_strand_id
1 'polypeptide(L)'
;MLRLFKLGWKRFVKAFQSYQAFQQRIWVVSIQKGDQQKKSVFNDTCLVNEDCFDTPMHWMSDKGYSAESIKKVDKMKCSQVLIIEFENYRHSLMRVK
;
A
#
# COMPACT_ATOMS: atom_id res chain seq x y z
N MET A 1 20.05 13.43 33.49
CA MET A 1 18.60 13.16 33.36
C MET A 1 17.98 13.73 32.06
N LEU A 2 18.25 14.97 31.65
CA LEU A 2 17.65 15.58 30.43
C LEU A 2 17.94 14.87 29.09
N ARG A 3 19.12 14.22 28.93
CA ARG A 3 19.50 13.56 27.66
C ARG A 3 18.65 12.32 27.35
N LEU A 4 18.22 11.57 28.37
CA LEU A 4 17.38 10.37 28.21
C LEU A 4 15.98 10.71 27.73
N PHE A 5 15.36 11.77 28.27
CA PHE A 5 14.06 12.28 27.81
C PHE A 5 14.10 12.75 26.36
N LYS A 6 15.16 13.47 25.96
CA LYS A 6 15.33 13.92 24.56
C LYS A 6 15.47 12.74 23.59
N LEU A 7 16.10 11.64 24.00
CA LEU A 7 16.25 10.45 23.16
C LEU A 7 14.93 9.67 23.05
N GLY A 8 14.21 9.50 24.16
CA GLY A 8 12.88 8.88 24.18
C GLY A 8 11.87 9.65 23.34
N TRP A 9 11.84 10.98 23.47
CA TRP A 9 10.96 11.86 22.69
C TRP A 9 11.23 11.76 21.18
N LYS A 10 12.50 11.76 20.75
CA LYS A 10 12.86 11.59 19.33
C LYS A 10 12.36 10.26 18.76
N ARG A 11 12.50 9.17 19.53
CA ARG A 11 12.02 7.83 19.12
C ARG A 11 10.50 7.82 18.99
N PHE A 12 9.80 8.42 19.95
CA PHE A 12 8.34 8.55 19.91
C PHE A 12 7.87 9.36 18.70
N VAL A 13 8.41 10.56 18.49
CA VAL A 13 8.05 11.42 17.34
C VAL A 13 8.29 10.69 16.02
N LYS A 14 9.41 9.98 15.89
CA LYS A 14 9.69 9.18 14.68
C LYS A 14 8.66 8.07 14.47
N ALA A 15 8.32 7.33 15.52
CA ALA A 15 7.32 6.26 15.45
C ALA A 15 5.94 6.82 15.07
N PHE A 16 5.53 7.93 15.68
CA PHE A 16 4.28 8.62 15.36
C PHE A 16 4.25 9.14 13.92
N GLN A 17 5.33 9.75 13.44
CA GLN A 17 5.46 10.19 12.05
C GLN A 17 5.35 9.01 11.08
N SER A 18 6.01 7.89 11.37
CA SER A 18 5.90 6.68 10.54
C SER A 18 4.48 6.11 10.54
N TYR A 19 3.80 6.12 11.69
CA TYR A 19 2.41 5.67 11.82
C TYR A 19 1.46 6.54 10.98
N GLN A 20 1.54 7.86 11.18
CA GLN A 20 0.73 8.83 10.45
C GLN A 20 0.99 8.77 8.94
N ALA A 21 2.24 8.55 8.52
CA ALA A 21 2.61 8.54 7.11
C ALA A 21 1.96 7.39 6.32
N PHE A 22 1.72 6.23 6.95
CA PHE A 22 1.04 5.13 6.25
C PHE A 22 -0.48 5.23 6.34
N GLN A 23 -1.04 5.69 7.46
CA GLN A 23 -2.49 5.87 7.61
C GLN A 23 -3.05 6.80 6.52
N GLN A 24 -2.33 7.89 6.22
CA GLN A 24 -2.74 8.84 5.19
C GLN A 24 -2.71 8.29 3.74
N ARG A 25 -2.32 7.03 3.52
CA ARG A 25 -2.24 6.43 2.18
C ARG A 25 -3.59 5.95 1.70
N ILE A 26 -3.90 6.32 0.46
CA ILE A 26 -5.07 5.80 -0.24
C ILE A 26 -4.59 5.17 -1.54
N TRP A 27 -5.13 3.99 -1.83
CA TRP A 27 -4.83 3.21 -3.02
C TRP A 27 -6.06 3.04 -3.88
N VAL A 28 -5.88 3.14 -5.19
CA VAL A 28 -6.82 2.63 -6.18
C VAL A 28 -6.22 1.35 -6.73
N VAL A 29 -6.96 0.25 -6.64
CA VAL A 29 -6.55 -1.04 -7.17
C VAL A 29 -7.53 -1.44 -8.26
N SER A 30 -7.04 -1.62 -9.47
CA SER A 30 -7.82 -2.07 -10.62
C SER A 30 -7.39 -3.48 -10.99
N ILE A 31 -8.35 -4.40 -11.04
CA ILE A 31 -8.13 -5.81 -11.32
C ILE A 31 -8.64 -6.11 -12.73
N GLN A 32 -7.75 -6.65 -13.56
CA GLN A 32 -8.04 -7.03 -14.94
C GLN A 32 -7.72 -8.51 -15.14
N LYS A 33 -8.57 -9.25 -15.84
CA LYS A 33 -8.27 -10.65 -16.18
C LYS A 33 -7.12 -10.68 -17.18
N GLY A 34 -6.12 -11.53 -16.94
CA GLY A 34 -4.88 -11.59 -17.73
C GLY A 34 -5.00 -12.10 -19.17
N ASP A 35 -6.22 -12.32 -19.68
CA ASP A 35 -6.42 -12.86 -21.02
C ASP A 35 -6.37 -11.74 -22.08
N GLN A 36 -5.25 -11.69 -22.80
CA GLN A 36 -4.89 -10.64 -23.76
C GLN A 36 -5.88 -10.48 -24.92
N GLN A 37 -6.81 -11.42 -25.13
CA GLN A 37 -7.70 -11.46 -26.29
C GLN A 37 -9.11 -10.92 -26.05
N LYS A 38 -9.51 -10.70 -24.79
CA LYS A 38 -10.79 -10.03 -24.49
C LYS A 38 -10.52 -8.90 -23.51
N LYS A 39 -10.55 -7.66 -24.01
CA LYS A 39 -10.80 -6.48 -23.17
C LYS A 39 -12.10 -6.74 -22.39
N SER A 40 -11.98 -7.33 -21.20
CA SER A 40 -13.07 -7.35 -20.25
C SER A 40 -13.43 -5.91 -19.98
N VAL A 41 -14.65 -5.52 -20.35
CA VAL A 41 -15.20 -4.18 -20.09
C VAL A 41 -15.38 -3.95 -18.58
N PHE A 42 -15.34 -5.03 -17.79
CA PHE A 42 -15.38 -5.00 -16.34
C PHE A 42 -13.95 -5.04 -15.79
N ASN A 43 -13.50 -3.87 -15.32
CA ASN A 43 -12.37 -3.74 -14.43
C ASN A 43 -12.92 -3.54 -13.02
N ASP A 44 -12.74 -4.53 -12.14
CA ASP A 44 -13.10 -4.35 -10.75
C ASP A 44 -12.11 -3.36 -10.14
N THR A 45 -12.61 -2.22 -9.71
CA THR A 45 -11.80 -1.16 -9.12
C THR A 45 -12.21 -0.96 -7.68
N CYS A 46 -11.26 -1.07 -6.76
CA CYS A 46 -11.50 -0.84 -5.34
C CYS A 46 -10.60 0.28 -4.81
N LEU A 47 -11.15 1.00 -3.83
CA LEU A 47 -10.45 2.00 -3.05
C LEU A 47 -10.04 1.36 -1.72
N VAL A 48 -8.76 1.48 -1.39
CA VAL A 48 -8.22 1.01 -0.11
C VAL A 48 -7.69 2.23 0.64
N ASN A 49 -8.28 2.51 1.81
CA ASN A 49 -7.77 3.51 2.73
C ASN A 49 -6.93 2.82 3.81
N GLU A 50 -5.66 3.21 3.96
CA GLU A 50 -4.80 2.65 5.00
C GLU A 50 -5.12 3.14 6.42
N ASP A 51 -5.92 4.20 6.57
CA ASP A 51 -6.43 4.67 7.87
C ASP A 51 -7.22 3.56 8.60
N CYS A 52 -7.77 2.58 7.87
CA CYS A 52 -8.57 1.48 8.41
C CYS A 52 -7.74 0.29 8.94
N PHE A 53 -6.40 0.37 8.90
CA PHE A 53 -5.54 -0.73 9.33
C PHE A 53 -4.52 -0.28 10.39
N ASP A 54 -4.15 -1.21 11.27
CA ASP A 54 -3.18 -0.95 12.34
C ASP A 54 -1.72 -1.12 11.87
N THR A 55 -1.52 -1.79 10.73
CA THR A 55 -0.20 -2.06 10.16
C THR A 55 -0.14 -1.69 8.68
N PRO A 56 0.99 -1.13 8.20
CA PRO A 56 1.15 -0.77 6.79
C PRO A 56 0.99 -1.98 5.88
N MET A 57 0.37 -1.78 4.72
CA MET A 57 0.17 -2.81 3.70
C MET A 57 -0.63 -4.05 4.14
N HIS A 58 -1.34 -3.99 5.27
CA HIS A 58 -2.10 -5.12 5.81
C HIS A 58 -3.06 -5.74 4.79
N TRP A 59 -3.72 -4.90 4.01
CA TRP A 59 -4.65 -5.33 2.96
C TRP A 59 -3.99 -6.17 1.86
N MET A 60 -2.69 -5.96 1.56
CA MET A 60 -1.96 -6.81 0.61
C MET A 60 -1.52 -8.11 1.27
N SER A 61 -1.06 -8.06 2.52
CA SER A 61 -0.69 -9.30 3.21
C SER A 61 -1.89 -10.21 3.42
N ASP A 62 -3.04 -9.66 3.78
CA ASP A 62 -4.32 -10.38 3.96
C ASP A 62 -4.78 -11.05 2.66
N LYS A 63 -4.57 -10.39 1.52
CA LYS A 63 -4.86 -10.95 0.19
C LYS A 63 -3.82 -11.96 -0.31
N GLY A 64 -2.70 -12.15 0.40
CA GLY A 64 -1.69 -13.15 0.05
C GLY A 64 -0.66 -12.69 -0.99
N TYR A 65 -0.47 -11.39 -1.22
CA TYR A 65 0.60 -10.92 -2.08
C TYR A 65 1.97 -11.29 -1.53
N SER A 66 2.94 -11.51 -2.43
CA SER A 66 4.31 -11.81 -2.03
C SER A 66 4.95 -10.65 -1.26
N ALA A 67 5.83 -10.97 -0.31
CA ALA A 67 6.57 -9.96 0.45
C ALA A 67 7.41 -9.03 -0.45
N GLU A 68 7.89 -9.53 -1.59
CA GLU A 68 8.62 -8.73 -2.57
C GLU A 68 7.72 -7.68 -3.23
N SER A 69 6.52 -8.08 -3.67
CA SER A 69 5.52 -7.18 -4.26
C SER A 69 5.07 -6.13 -3.25
N ILE A 70 4.80 -6.54 -2.01
CA ILE A 70 4.43 -5.63 -0.92
C ILE A 70 5.53 -4.58 -0.70
N LYS A 71 6.80 -5.01 -0.64
CA LYS A 71 7.94 -4.11 -0.45
C LYS A 71 8.13 -3.13 -1.61
N LYS A 72 7.77 -3.51 -2.84
CA LYS A 72 7.78 -2.60 -4.00
C LYS A 72 6.67 -1.56 -3.90
N VAL A 73 5.45 -2.00 -3.57
CA VAL A 73 4.29 -1.10 -3.44
C VAL A 73 4.46 -0.12 -2.28
N ASP A 74 4.93 -0.59 -1.11
CA ASP A 74 5.13 0.23 0.08
C ASP A 74 6.04 1.45 -0.16
N LYS A 75 7.00 1.31 -1.09
CA LYS A 75 7.93 2.37 -1.48
C LYS A 75 7.38 3.36 -2.50
N MET A 76 6.16 3.14 -3.01
CA MET A 76 5.57 4.01 -4.02
C MET A 76 5.23 5.38 -3.45
N LYS A 77 5.52 6.40 -4.26
CA LYS A 77 5.10 7.79 -4.05
C LYS A 77 3.68 7.99 -4.58
N CYS A 78 3.05 9.07 -4.15
CA CYS A 78 1.76 9.49 -4.71
C CYS A 78 1.84 9.65 -6.24
N SER A 79 0.76 9.29 -6.93
CA SER A 79 0.59 9.22 -8.37
C SER A 79 1.47 8.21 -9.10
N GLN A 80 2.23 7.37 -8.39
CA GLN A 80 2.89 6.22 -9.03
C GLN A 80 1.89 5.09 -9.25
N VAL A 81 2.06 4.41 -10.37
CA VAL A 81 1.31 3.21 -10.74
C VAL A 81 2.28 2.03 -10.83
N LEU A 82 1.92 0.92 -10.21
CA LEU A 82 2.64 -0.34 -10.34
C LEU A 82 1.67 -1.43 -10.77
N ILE A 83 2.08 -2.20 -11.77
CA ILE A 83 1.31 -3.34 -12.27
C ILE A 83 1.98 -4.60 -11.77
N ILE A 84 1.17 -5.48 -11.17
CA ILE A 84 1.62 -6.75 -10.62
C ILE A 84 0.70 -7.84 -11.16
N GLU A 85 1.29 -8.93 -11.62
CA GLU A 85 0.55 -10.16 -11.90
C GLU A 85 0.31 -10.87 -10.56
N PHE A 86 -0.95 -11.10 -10.22
CA PHE A 86 -1.38 -11.79 -9.03
C PHE A 86 -2.38 -12.88 -9.44
N GLU A 87 -1.99 -14.14 -9.24
CA GLU A 87 -2.70 -15.30 -9.78
C GLU A 87 -2.86 -15.20 -11.32
N ASN A 88 -4.10 -15.19 -11.82
CA ASN A 88 -4.44 -15.05 -13.24
C ASN A 88 -4.94 -13.62 -13.60
N TYR A 89 -4.68 -12.66 -12.71
CA TYR A 89 -5.15 -11.30 -12.84
C TYR A 89 -3.99 -10.31 -12.83
N ARG A 90 -4.14 -9.28 -13.63
CA ARG A 90 -3.27 -8.12 -13.66
C ARG A 90 -3.85 -7.04 -12.76
N HIS A 91 -3.12 -6.74 -11.69
CA HIS A 91 -3.51 -5.74 -10.71
C HIS A 91 -2.73 -4.46 -10.96
N SER A 92 -3.44 -3.37 -11.26
CA SER A 92 -2.87 -2.03 -11.37
C SER A 92 -3.12 -1.29 -10.06
N LEU A 93 -2.04 -0.91 -9.39
CA LEU A 93 -2.05 -0.30 -8.07
C LEU A 93 -1.59 1.14 -8.22
N MET A 94 -2.40 2.10 -7.77
CA MET A 94 -2.05 3.51 -7.80
C MET A 94 -2.17 4.11 -6.40
N ARG A 95 -1.12 4.78 -5.94
CA ARG A 95 -1.19 5.58 -4.72
C ARG A 95 -1.79 6.94 -5.05
N VAL A 96 -2.93 7.29 -4.48
CA VAL A 96 -3.61 8.57 -4.73
C VAL A 96 -3.41 9.60 -3.61
N LYS A 97 -2.92 9.17 -2.45
CA LYS A 97 -2.55 10.03 -1.32
C LYS A 97 -1.32 9.46 -0.59
#